data_AF-M0MM43-F1
#
_entry.id   AF-M0MM43-F1
#
_cell.length_a   1.000
_cell.length_b   1.000
_cell.length_c   1.000
_cell.angle_alpha   90.00
_cell.angle_beta   90.00
_cell.angle_gamma   90.00
#
_symmetry.space_group_name_H-M   'P 1'
#
loop_
_entity.id
_entity.type
_entity.pdbx_description
1 polymer ?
#
loop_
_entity_poly.entity_id
_entity_poly.type
_entity_poly.pdbx_seq_one_letter_code
_entity_poly.pdbx_strand_id
1 'polypeptide(L)'
;MNDENDASEAIAESTDHAASGAPDAGWAIGDRFSSEEIFQRVLATADEEVATGTRELLFSGLAAGFAIVITFVGHAAVSAYFPESTLLGSLLYPIGFIYIILGRYQLYTENTLPPVALVLARLASLPMMMRVWVVVLVGNVLGAALGVFVLANSHVLSTAAMQAGADFTRTGLETAWWDVFFKALFAGWLVAGVVWLGHAVQDSVTRLLLIYIVFYTIAAAELYHVVTTAADALFYVFIGEAGLLTVGYAFWLPVLLGNTVGGVFLVALVNYGQTERQRFPEVRELSLREWLVGWEGGREREPVNVEEAGPRNDD
;
A
#
# COMPACT_ATOMS: atom_id res chain seq x y z
N MET A 1 -28.14 -40.91 -8.10
CA MET A 1 -27.01 -40.83 -9.05
C MET A 1 -26.72 -39.40 -9.51
N ASN A 2 -27.48 -38.38 -9.06
CA ASN A 2 -27.14 -36.96 -9.23
C ASN A 2 -26.46 -36.35 -7.99
N ASP A 3 -26.70 -36.87 -6.78
CA ASP A 3 -26.18 -36.26 -5.54
C ASP A 3 -24.66 -36.38 -5.35
N GLU A 4 -24.01 -37.44 -5.85
CA GLU A 4 -22.54 -37.58 -5.76
C GLU A 4 -21.79 -36.64 -6.71
N ASN A 5 -22.43 -36.23 -7.81
CA ASN A 5 -21.84 -35.31 -8.78
C ASN A 5 -21.95 -33.86 -8.29
N ASP A 6 -23.10 -33.46 -7.72
CA ASP A 6 -23.28 -32.16 -7.07
C ASP A 6 -22.37 -32.00 -5.84
N ALA A 7 -22.18 -33.05 -5.04
CA ALA A 7 -21.26 -33.01 -3.91
C ALA A 7 -19.80 -32.93 -4.34
N SER A 8 -19.40 -33.61 -5.43
CA SER A 8 -18.03 -33.55 -5.93
C SER A 8 -17.72 -32.24 -6.68
N GLU A 9 -18.70 -31.63 -7.37
CA GLU A 9 -18.59 -30.27 -7.93
C GLU A 9 -18.52 -29.24 -6.81
N ALA A 10 -19.40 -29.29 -5.80
CA ALA A 10 -19.37 -28.36 -4.67
C ALA A 10 -18.08 -28.49 -3.83
N ILE A 11 -17.51 -29.69 -3.70
CA ILE A 11 -16.21 -29.89 -3.02
C ILE A 11 -15.06 -29.35 -3.88
N ALA A 12 -15.07 -29.55 -5.21
CA ALA A 12 -14.08 -28.99 -6.12
C ALA A 12 -14.15 -27.46 -6.19
N GLU A 13 -15.35 -26.90 -6.21
CA GLU A 13 -15.62 -25.45 -6.17
C GLU A 13 -15.16 -24.83 -4.84
N SER A 14 -15.22 -25.58 -3.73
CA SER A 14 -14.71 -25.15 -2.42
C SER A 14 -13.19 -25.19 -2.28
N THR A 15 -12.47 -25.91 -3.15
CA THR A 15 -10.99 -26.01 -3.10
C THR A 15 -10.25 -24.97 -3.93
N ASP A 16 -10.93 -24.29 -4.86
CA ASP A 16 -10.33 -23.29 -5.75
C ASP A 16 -10.52 -21.84 -5.27
N HIS A 17 -11.20 -21.63 -4.14
CA HIS A 17 -11.48 -20.31 -3.57
C HIS A 17 -11.11 -20.20 -2.08
N ALA A 18 -10.52 -19.07 -1.71
CA ALA A 18 -10.19 -18.70 -0.33
C ALA A 18 -11.45 -18.58 0.53
N ALA A 19 -11.29 -18.59 1.86
CA ALA A 19 -12.36 -18.26 2.79
C ALA A 19 -12.98 -16.85 2.57
N SER A 20 -12.26 -15.95 1.88
CA SER A 20 -12.76 -14.64 1.47
C SER A 20 -13.61 -14.67 0.18
N GLY A 21 -13.66 -15.82 -0.51
CA GLY A 21 -14.28 -16.02 -1.82
C GLY A 21 -13.38 -15.65 -3.00
N ALA A 22 -12.15 -15.18 -2.75
CA ALA A 22 -11.20 -14.86 -3.81
C ALA A 22 -10.59 -16.14 -4.43
N PRO A 23 -10.23 -16.15 -5.73
CA PRO A 23 -9.58 -17.31 -6.35
C PRO A 23 -8.25 -17.67 -5.67
N ASP A 24 -8.09 -18.95 -5.32
CA ASP A 24 -6.86 -19.50 -4.71
C ASP A 24 -5.88 -20.03 -5.76
N ALA A 25 -6.36 -20.43 -6.94
CA ALA A 25 -5.56 -20.82 -8.10
C ALA A 25 -6.08 -20.16 -9.38
N GLY A 26 -5.23 -20.03 -10.40
CA GLY A 26 -5.64 -19.51 -11.71
C GLY A 26 -6.48 -20.54 -12.49
N TRP A 27 -7.61 -20.11 -13.04
CA TRP A 27 -8.61 -20.97 -13.69
C TRP A 27 -8.05 -21.75 -14.88
N ALA A 28 -7.19 -21.11 -15.68
CA ALA A 28 -6.59 -21.71 -16.86
C ALA A 28 -5.27 -22.41 -16.55
N ILE A 29 -4.46 -21.81 -15.68
CA ILE A 29 -3.17 -22.32 -15.23
C ILE A 29 -3.05 -21.96 -13.75
N GLY A 30 -2.92 -22.97 -12.89
CA GLY A 30 -3.05 -22.81 -11.43
C GLY A 30 -2.12 -21.77 -10.80
N ASP A 31 -0.93 -21.54 -11.37
CA ASP A 31 0.06 -20.55 -10.89
C ASP A 31 -0.03 -19.19 -11.60
N ARG A 32 -0.98 -19.01 -12.53
CA ARG A 32 -1.13 -17.80 -13.33
C ARG A 32 -2.56 -17.28 -13.35
N PHE A 33 -2.79 -16.26 -12.54
CA PHE A 33 -4.04 -15.53 -12.52
C PHE A 33 -4.22 -14.62 -13.74
N SER A 34 -5.43 -14.62 -14.28
CA SER A 34 -5.94 -13.61 -15.19
C SER A 34 -6.10 -12.26 -14.47
N SER A 35 -6.25 -11.18 -15.24
CA SER A 35 -6.46 -9.85 -14.66
C SER A 35 -7.74 -9.77 -13.82
N GLU A 36 -8.77 -10.54 -14.16
CA GLU A 36 -10.05 -10.60 -13.44
C GLU A 36 -9.88 -11.26 -12.07
N GLU A 37 -9.18 -12.39 -12.01
CA GLU A 37 -8.88 -13.07 -10.74
C GLU A 37 -8.01 -12.20 -9.84
N ILE A 38 -7.00 -11.51 -10.39
CA ILE A 38 -6.20 -10.55 -9.62
C ILE A 38 -7.09 -9.43 -9.06
N PHE A 39 -8.03 -8.91 -9.85
CA PHE A 39 -8.96 -7.88 -9.41
C PHE A 39 -9.89 -8.38 -8.28
N GLN A 40 -10.41 -9.61 -8.39
CA GLN A 40 -11.20 -10.22 -7.31
C GLN A 40 -10.40 -10.36 -6.01
N ARG A 41 -9.14 -10.79 -6.10
CA ARG A 41 -8.23 -10.85 -4.93
C ARG A 41 -7.99 -9.47 -4.33
N VAL A 42 -7.80 -8.44 -5.16
CA VAL A 42 -7.69 -7.05 -4.71
C VAL A 42 -8.95 -6.61 -3.96
N LEU A 43 -10.13 -6.87 -4.50
CA LEU A 43 -11.40 -6.51 -3.86
C LEU A 43 -11.60 -7.22 -2.52
N ALA A 44 -11.22 -8.50 -2.43
CA ALA A 44 -11.30 -9.26 -1.18
C ALA A 44 -10.39 -8.67 -0.09
N THR A 45 -9.15 -8.30 -0.41
CA THR A 45 -8.26 -7.61 0.53
C THR A 45 -8.82 -6.24 0.91
N ALA A 46 -9.33 -5.49 -0.06
CA ALA A 46 -9.90 -4.17 0.17
C ALA A 46 -11.09 -4.18 1.15
N ASP A 47 -11.90 -5.23 1.09
CA ASP A 47 -13.06 -5.43 1.96
C ASP A 47 -12.63 -5.53 3.42
N GLU A 48 -11.62 -6.36 3.69
CA GLU A 48 -11.02 -6.52 5.02
C GLU A 48 -10.39 -5.21 5.51
N GLU A 49 -9.68 -4.48 4.64
CA GLU A 49 -9.04 -3.21 4.99
C GLU A 49 -10.06 -2.12 5.36
N VAL A 50 -11.12 -1.96 4.56
CA VAL A 50 -12.17 -0.96 4.81
C VAL A 50 -12.97 -1.29 6.07
N ALA A 51 -13.17 -2.58 6.39
CA ALA A 51 -13.81 -3.04 7.61
C ALA A 51 -12.94 -2.87 8.87
N THR A 52 -11.62 -2.70 8.71
CA THR A 52 -10.68 -2.63 9.84
C THR A 52 -10.94 -1.40 10.73
N GLY A 53 -10.92 -1.61 12.05
CA GLY A 53 -11.18 -0.57 13.04
C GLY A 53 -10.11 0.54 13.04
N THR A 54 -10.52 1.79 13.30
CA THR A 54 -9.61 2.97 13.27
C THR A 54 -8.38 2.82 14.16
N ARG A 55 -8.52 2.20 15.34
CA ARG A 55 -7.39 1.96 16.25
C ARG A 55 -6.36 1.03 15.64
N GLU A 56 -6.81 -0.06 15.04
CA GLU A 56 -5.95 -1.05 14.41
C GLU A 56 -5.23 -0.47 13.18
N LEU A 57 -5.96 0.26 12.32
CA LEU A 57 -5.36 1.01 11.21
C LEU A 57 -4.29 1.99 11.69
N LEU A 58 -4.55 2.73 12.77
CA LEU A 58 -3.60 3.71 13.31
C LEU A 58 -2.32 3.06 13.82
N PHE A 59 -2.42 1.98 14.61
CA PHE A 59 -1.24 1.30 15.15
C PHE A 59 -0.46 0.53 14.08
N SER A 60 -1.15 -0.08 13.12
CA SER A 60 -0.53 -0.71 11.96
C SER A 60 0.18 0.35 11.10
N GLY A 61 -0.45 1.50 10.87
CA GLY A 61 0.14 2.63 10.18
C GLY A 61 1.35 3.21 10.91
N LEU A 62 1.30 3.30 12.24
CA LEU A 62 2.42 3.73 13.06
C LEU A 62 3.59 2.75 12.99
N ALA A 63 3.34 1.44 13.00
CA ALA A 63 4.36 0.42 12.79
C ALA A 63 5.01 0.53 11.39
N ALA A 64 4.20 0.76 10.34
CA ALA A 64 4.72 1.02 9.00
C ALA A 64 5.60 2.28 8.96
N GLY A 65 5.17 3.37 9.62
CA GLY A 65 5.96 4.60 9.75
C GLY A 65 7.31 4.36 10.41
N PHE A 66 7.37 3.55 11.48
CA PHE A 66 8.63 3.15 12.11
C PHE A 66 9.50 2.30 11.18
N ALA A 67 8.92 1.36 10.44
CA ALA A 67 9.66 0.54 9.49
C ALA A 67 10.31 1.38 8.37
N ILE A 68 9.67 2.48 7.94
CA ILE A 68 10.25 3.43 6.98
C ILE A 68 11.53 4.09 7.51
N VAL A 69 11.69 4.22 8.82
CA VAL A 69 12.93 4.76 9.41
C VAL A 69 14.13 3.85 9.11
N ILE A 70 13.91 2.54 8.93
CA ILE A 70 14.95 1.60 8.49
C ILE A 70 15.39 1.92 7.05
N THR A 71 14.44 2.25 6.16
CA THR A 71 14.74 2.75 4.81
C THR A 71 15.58 4.02 4.87
N PHE A 72 15.20 4.98 5.72
CA PHE A 72 15.97 6.22 5.93
C PHE A 72 17.41 5.92 6.36
N VAL A 73 17.59 5.11 7.41
CA VAL A 73 18.92 4.75 7.93
C VAL A 73 19.75 4.04 6.88
N GLY A 74 19.18 3.05 6.18
CA GLY A 74 19.87 2.30 5.13
C GLY A 74 20.33 3.20 3.99
N HIS A 75 19.43 4.05 3.49
CA HIS A 75 19.71 4.97 2.39
C HIS A 75 20.77 6.02 2.78
N ALA A 76 20.61 6.66 3.94
CA ALA A 76 21.56 7.65 4.45
C ALA A 76 22.95 7.06 4.69
N ALA A 77 23.03 5.87 5.28
CA ALA A 77 24.29 5.19 5.55
C ALA A 77 25.04 4.84 4.25
N VAL A 78 24.36 4.23 3.29
CA VAL A 78 25.01 3.79 2.04
C VAL A 78 25.35 4.97 1.14
N SER A 79 24.49 5.98 1.07
CA SER A 79 24.78 7.21 0.33
C SER A 79 25.99 7.95 0.89
N ALA A 80 26.23 7.91 2.20
CA ALA A 80 27.44 8.45 2.80
C ALA A 80 28.73 7.69 2.37
N TYR A 81 28.64 6.40 2.05
CA TYR A 81 29.77 5.63 1.51
C TYR A 81 29.95 5.84 0.00
N PHE A 82 28.87 6.11 -0.73
CA PHE A 82 28.87 6.25 -2.19
C PHE A 82 28.19 7.56 -2.65
N PRO A 83 28.73 8.74 -2.26
CA PRO A 83 28.08 10.03 -2.52
C PRO A 83 27.92 10.35 -4.01
N GLU A 84 28.79 9.79 -4.86
CA GLU A 84 28.80 10.02 -6.31
C GLU A 84 27.92 9.01 -7.09
N SER A 85 27.20 8.11 -6.41
CA SER A 85 26.43 7.05 -7.06
C SER A 85 25.06 6.83 -6.42
N THR A 86 24.03 7.40 -7.02
CA THR A 86 22.61 7.19 -6.63
C THR A 86 22.23 5.71 -6.64
N LEU A 87 22.72 4.94 -7.61
CA LEU A 87 22.46 3.50 -7.71
C LEU A 87 23.00 2.75 -6.48
N LEU A 88 24.27 2.96 -6.12
CA LEU A 88 24.85 2.32 -4.96
C LEU A 88 24.25 2.85 -3.65
N GLY A 89 24.02 4.16 -3.55
CA GLY A 89 23.34 4.80 -2.41
C GLY A 89 21.96 4.21 -2.10
N SER A 90 21.26 3.72 -3.12
CA SER A 90 19.90 3.19 -3.03
C SER A 90 19.81 1.72 -2.61
N LEU A 91 20.92 0.99 -2.46
CA LEU A 91 20.92 -0.47 -2.26
C LEU A 91 20.09 -0.97 -1.07
N LEU A 92 20.05 -0.19 0.03
CA LEU A 92 19.31 -0.54 1.25
C LEU A 92 18.00 0.24 1.41
N TYR A 93 17.64 1.09 0.44
CA TYR A 93 16.36 1.81 0.45
C TYR A 93 15.14 0.88 0.56
N PRO A 94 15.09 -0.32 -0.08
CA PRO A 94 13.90 -1.17 0.00
C PRO A 94 13.61 -1.81 1.36
N ILE A 95 14.55 -1.78 2.31
CA ILE A 95 14.43 -2.62 3.53
C ILE A 95 13.19 -2.30 4.34
N GLY A 96 12.88 -1.03 4.60
CA GLY A 96 11.66 -0.66 5.34
C GLY A 96 10.39 -1.16 4.65
N PHE A 97 10.34 -1.06 3.31
CA PHE A 97 9.20 -1.56 2.53
C PHE A 97 9.05 -3.08 2.58
N ILE A 98 10.16 -3.83 2.64
CA ILE A 98 10.12 -5.28 2.84
C ILE A 98 9.45 -5.61 4.18
N TYR A 99 9.82 -4.92 5.25
CA TYR A 99 9.20 -5.10 6.58
C TYR A 99 7.71 -4.77 6.54
N ILE A 100 7.34 -3.69 5.86
CA ILE A 100 5.95 -3.22 5.78
C ILE A 100 5.08 -4.22 5.03
N ILE A 101 5.47 -4.57 3.81
CA ILE A 101 4.62 -5.37 2.92
C ILE A 101 4.59 -6.84 3.37
N LEU A 102 5.73 -7.43 3.74
CA LEU A 102 5.74 -8.80 4.26
C LEU A 102 5.15 -8.89 5.67
N GLY A 103 5.28 -7.83 6.48
CA GLY A 103 4.68 -7.72 7.81
C GLY A 103 3.20 -7.33 7.80
N ARG A 104 2.62 -7.04 6.62
CA ARG A 104 1.23 -6.60 6.43
C ARG A 104 0.89 -5.35 7.27
N TYR A 105 1.84 -4.41 7.38
CA TYR A 105 1.59 -3.13 8.01
C TYR A 105 0.88 -2.18 7.05
N GLN A 106 -0.04 -1.39 7.57
CA GLN A 106 -0.85 -0.49 6.76
C GLN A 106 -0.02 0.68 6.23
N LEU A 107 0.18 0.73 4.91
CA LEU A 107 0.88 1.82 4.23
C LEU A 107 -0.10 2.62 3.38
N TYR A 108 -0.04 3.95 3.47
CA TYR A 108 -0.96 4.85 2.76
C TYR A 108 -0.96 4.59 1.25
N THR A 109 0.21 4.43 0.64
CA THR A 109 0.36 4.23 -0.80
C THR A 109 -0.12 2.86 -1.25
N GLU A 110 -0.01 1.82 -0.41
CA GLU A 110 -0.61 0.51 -0.68
C GLU A 110 -2.13 0.60 -0.70
N ASN A 111 -2.71 1.42 0.17
CA ASN A 111 -4.15 1.71 0.22
C ASN A 111 -4.67 2.61 -0.93
N THR A 112 -3.82 3.02 -1.89
CA THR A 112 -4.28 3.78 -3.07
C THR A 112 -4.80 2.89 -4.20
N LEU A 113 -4.71 1.56 -4.05
CA LEU A 113 -5.28 0.60 -5.00
C LEU A 113 -6.55 -0.10 -4.46
N PRO A 114 -6.50 -0.89 -3.36
CA PRO A 114 -7.63 -1.75 -3.00
C PRO A 114 -8.90 -0.98 -2.59
N PRO A 115 -8.87 -0.01 -1.65
CA PRO A 115 -10.03 0.80 -1.30
C PRO A 115 -10.62 1.59 -2.50
N VAL A 116 -9.76 2.04 -3.42
CA VAL A 116 -10.19 2.74 -4.64
C VAL A 116 -10.95 1.81 -5.56
N ALA A 117 -10.50 0.57 -5.70
CA ALA A 117 -11.19 -0.44 -6.50
C ALA A 117 -12.62 -0.68 -5.98
N LEU A 118 -12.82 -0.81 -4.65
CA LEU A 118 -14.15 -0.92 -4.05
C LEU A 118 -15.02 0.30 -4.30
N VAL A 119 -14.48 1.50 -4.14
CA VAL A 119 -15.22 2.74 -4.36
C VAL A 119 -15.63 2.89 -5.83
N LEU A 120 -14.73 2.58 -6.77
CA LEU A 120 -15.06 2.63 -8.20
C LEU A 120 -16.08 1.56 -8.60
N ALA A 121 -16.05 0.40 -7.96
CA ALA A 121 -17.06 -0.65 -8.10
C ALA A 121 -18.37 -0.37 -7.33
N ARG A 122 -18.46 0.77 -6.63
CA ARG A 122 -19.59 1.13 -5.74
C ARG A 122 -19.91 0.07 -4.67
N LEU A 123 -18.87 -0.61 -4.18
CA LEU A 123 -18.95 -1.58 -3.08
C LEU A 123 -18.55 -0.97 -1.74
N ALA A 124 -17.91 0.20 -1.75
CA ALA A 124 -17.64 0.99 -0.56
C ALA A 124 -17.91 2.48 -0.81
N SER A 125 -18.25 3.20 0.26
CA SER A 125 -18.50 4.64 0.21
C SER A 125 -17.19 5.45 0.20
N LEU A 126 -17.21 6.63 -0.44
CA LEU A 126 -16.07 7.54 -0.46
C LEU A 126 -15.60 7.94 0.96
N PRO A 127 -16.49 8.27 1.92
CA PRO A 127 -16.06 8.60 3.28
C PRO A 127 -15.36 7.44 3.99
N MET A 128 -15.76 6.19 3.72
CA MET A 128 -15.08 4.99 4.23
C MET A 128 -13.63 4.90 3.75
N MET A 129 -13.41 5.05 2.45
CA MET A 129 -12.06 5.08 1.89
C MET A 129 -11.23 6.23 2.47
N MET A 130 -11.81 7.43 2.55
CA MET A 130 -11.13 8.61 3.12
C MET A 130 -10.74 8.40 4.58
N ARG A 131 -11.55 7.69 5.38
CA ARG A 131 -11.20 7.29 6.75
C ARG A 131 -9.94 6.45 6.76
N VAL A 132 -9.87 5.39 5.95
CA VAL A 132 -8.69 4.51 5.87
C VAL A 132 -7.46 5.33 5.49
N TRP A 133 -7.56 6.12 4.41
CA TRP A 133 -6.48 6.96 3.92
C TRP A 133 -5.93 7.91 4.97
N VAL A 134 -6.80 8.68 5.63
CA VAL A 134 -6.37 9.68 6.62
C VAL A 134 -5.76 9.00 7.85
N VAL A 135 -6.40 7.94 8.37
CA VAL A 135 -5.92 7.26 9.58
C VAL A 135 -4.56 6.61 9.34
N VAL A 136 -4.40 5.91 8.21
CA VAL A 136 -3.14 5.26 7.84
C VAL A 136 -2.06 6.28 7.55
N LEU A 137 -2.35 7.35 6.78
CA LEU A 137 -1.38 8.40 6.49
C LEU A 137 -0.89 9.10 7.77
N VAL A 138 -1.80 9.42 8.69
CA VAL A 138 -1.45 10.00 9.99
C VAL A 138 -0.58 9.04 10.79
N GLY A 139 -0.95 7.75 10.86
CA GLY A 139 -0.13 6.73 11.51
C GLY A 139 1.27 6.64 10.93
N ASN A 140 1.39 6.56 9.60
CA ASN A 140 2.65 6.50 8.87
C ASN A 140 3.54 7.71 9.17
N VAL A 141 2.99 8.93 9.06
CA VAL A 141 3.73 10.17 9.31
C VAL A 141 4.16 10.26 10.77
N LEU A 142 3.30 9.92 11.73
CA LEU A 142 3.65 9.94 13.16
C LEU A 142 4.73 8.91 13.51
N GLY A 143 4.63 7.67 13.00
CA GLY A 143 5.66 6.65 13.21
C GLY A 143 7.02 7.06 12.64
N ALA A 144 7.01 7.60 11.41
CA ALA A 144 8.22 8.13 10.78
C ALA A 144 8.80 9.30 11.58
N ALA A 145 7.97 10.27 11.99
CA ALA A 145 8.34 11.42 12.79
C ALA A 145 9.06 11.02 14.08
N LEU A 146 8.50 10.07 14.83
CA LEU A 146 9.07 9.61 16.09
C LEU A 146 10.47 9.00 15.89
N GLY A 147 10.65 8.15 14.88
CA GLY A 147 11.95 7.55 14.64
C GLY A 147 12.99 8.54 14.12
N VAL A 148 12.66 9.39 13.15
CA VAL A 148 13.63 10.38 12.65
C VAL A 148 13.92 11.48 13.67
N PHE A 149 13.00 11.79 14.59
CA PHE A 149 13.28 12.67 15.73
C PHE A 149 14.38 12.08 16.63
N VAL A 150 14.33 10.78 16.91
CA VAL A 150 15.41 10.10 17.65
C VAL A 150 16.71 10.15 16.88
N LEU A 151 16.70 9.91 15.56
CA LEU A 151 17.91 9.98 14.73
C LEU A 151 18.52 11.39 14.71
N ALA A 152 17.70 12.45 14.63
CA ALA A 152 18.16 13.83 14.62
C ALA A 152 18.77 14.28 15.95
N ASN A 153 18.36 13.68 17.07
CA ASN A 153 18.78 14.04 18.43
C ASN A 153 19.72 13.02 19.09
N SER A 154 20.21 12.04 18.33
CA SER A 154 21.13 11.01 18.82
C SER A 154 22.35 10.87 17.92
N HIS A 155 23.28 9.98 18.29
CA HIS A 155 24.48 9.68 17.52
C HIS A 155 24.39 8.30 16.84
N VAL A 156 23.18 7.86 16.50
CA VAL A 156 22.96 6.60 15.78
C VAL A 156 23.54 6.67 14.36
N LEU A 157 23.42 7.82 13.70
CA LEU A 157 24.03 8.08 12.39
C LEU A 157 25.36 8.80 12.55
N SER A 158 26.31 8.47 11.67
CA SER A 158 27.54 9.26 11.53
C SER A 158 27.20 10.65 10.97
N THR A 159 28.08 11.63 11.18
CA THR A 159 27.89 12.98 10.62
C THR A 159 27.71 12.95 9.10
N ALA A 160 28.46 12.09 8.39
CA ALA A 160 28.33 11.93 6.95
C ALA A 160 26.95 11.35 6.56
N ALA A 161 26.43 10.37 7.32
CA ALA A 161 25.09 9.83 7.08
C ALA A 161 23.98 10.84 7.40
N MET A 162 24.14 11.66 8.44
CA MET A 162 23.18 12.75 8.72
C MET A 162 23.13 13.77 7.57
N GLN A 163 24.29 14.14 7.01
CA GLN A 163 24.36 15.03 5.85
C GLN A 163 23.69 14.41 4.62
N ALA A 164 24.02 13.14 4.30
CA ALA A 164 23.39 12.42 3.20
C ALA A 164 21.87 12.31 3.36
N GLY A 165 21.38 12.07 4.59
CA GLY A 165 19.95 12.03 4.89
C GLY A 165 19.25 13.39 4.74
N ALA A 166 19.97 14.50 4.92
CA ALA A 166 19.45 15.85 4.72
C ALA A 166 19.39 16.23 3.23
N ASP A 167 20.30 15.70 2.41
CA ASP A 167 20.45 16.10 1.01
C ASP A 167 19.27 15.69 0.12
N PHE A 168 18.54 14.62 0.47
CA PHE A 168 17.31 14.23 -0.23
C PHE A 168 16.25 15.33 -0.17
N THR A 169 15.97 15.85 1.03
CA THR A 169 15.02 16.96 1.23
C THR A 169 15.53 18.25 0.62
N ARG A 170 16.83 18.55 0.73
CA ARG A 170 17.45 19.72 0.09
C ARG A 170 17.20 19.71 -1.42
N THR A 171 17.54 18.60 -2.09
CA THR A 171 17.35 18.40 -3.53
C THR A 171 15.87 18.51 -3.92
N GLY A 172 14.99 17.94 -3.10
CA GLY A 172 13.53 18.04 -3.27
C GLY A 172 13.00 19.47 -3.22
N LEU A 173 13.54 20.30 -2.32
CA LEU A 173 13.19 21.72 -2.19
C LEU A 173 13.75 22.59 -3.32
N GLU A 174 14.88 22.20 -3.91
CA GLU A 174 15.49 22.86 -5.08
C GLU A 174 14.81 22.47 -6.40
N THR A 175 14.10 21.34 -6.41
CA THR A 175 13.35 20.85 -7.57
C THR A 175 12.04 21.62 -7.73
N ALA A 176 11.65 21.94 -8.97
CA ALA A 176 10.41 22.65 -9.23
C ALA A 176 9.18 21.83 -8.76
N TRP A 177 8.18 22.53 -8.21
CA TRP A 177 7.01 21.91 -7.56
C TRP A 177 6.30 20.86 -8.44
N TRP A 178 6.13 21.14 -9.73
CA TRP A 178 5.50 20.22 -10.67
C TRP A 178 6.39 19.03 -11.04
N ASP A 179 7.71 19.21 -11.06
CA ASP A 179 8.63 18.10 -11.29
C ASP A 179 8.63 17.14 -10.10
N VAL A 180 8.57 17.67 -8.86
CA VAL A 180 8.35 16.86 -7.65
C VAL A 180 7.02 16.09 -7.75
N PHE A 181 5.95 16.76 -8.16
CA PHE A 181 4.64 16.13 -8.35
C PHE A 181 4.69 14.98 -9.36
N PHE A 182 5.29 15.17 -10.55
CA PHE A 182 5.33 14.12 -11.56
C PHE A 182 6.27 12.97 -11.18
N LYS A 183 7.43 13.25 -10.56
CA LYS A 183 8.29 12.21 -9.97
C LYS A 183 7.51 11.36 -8.97
N ALA A 184 6.74 12.01 -8.11
CA ALA A 184 5.88 11.35 -7.13
C ALA A 184 4.70 10.59 -7.75
N LEU A 185 4.15 11.08 -8.86
CA LEU A 185 3.12 10.37 -9.63
C LEU A 185 3.64 9.03 -10.14
N PHE A 186 4.84 9.01 -10.72
CA PHE A 186 5.46 7.75 -11.15
C PHE A 186 5.76 6.82 -9.97
N ALA A 187 6.21 7.35 -8.82
CA ALA A 187 6.38 6.53 -7.61
C ALA A 187 5.04 5.90 -7.16
N GLY A 188 3.96 6.68 -7.11
CA GLY A 188 2.63 6.19 -6.74
C GLY A 188 2.14 5.10 -7.68
N TRP A 189 2.35 5.26 -8.99
CA TRP A 189 2.04 4.23 -9.98
C TRP A 189 2.85 2.96 -9.71
N LEU A 190 4.17 3.06 -9.53
CA LEU A 190 5.02 1.91 -9.25
C LEU A 190 4.56 1.14 -7.99
N VAL A 191 4.20 1.85 -6.92
CA VAL A 191 3.69 1.22 -5.69
C VAL A 191 2.35 0.52 -5.93
N ALA A 192 1.39 1.14 -6.62
CA ALA A 192 0.16 0.48 -7.00
C ALA A 192 0.43 -0.77 -7.87
N GLY A 193 1.45 -0.72 -8.73
CA GLY A 193 1.93 -1.88 -9.49
C GLY A 193 2.42 -3.01 -8.60
N VAL A 194 3.15 -2.71 -7.52
CA VAL A 194 3.57 -3.71 -6.51
C VAL A 194 2.37 -4.34 -5.83
N VAL A 195 1.35 -3.55 -5.47
CA VAL A 195 0.13 -4.08 -4.87
C VAL A 195 -0.58 -5.02 -5.84
N TRP A 196 -0.76 -4.59 -7.09
CA TRP A 196 -1.39 -5.42 -8.13
C TRP A 196 -0.65 -6.73 -8.36
N LEU A 197 0.66 -6.66 -8.63
CA LEU A 197 1.50 -7.83 -8.87
C LEU A 197 1.64 -8.69 -7.61
N GLY A 198 1.58 -8.09 -6.42
CA GLY A 198 1.53 -8.79 -5.15
C GLY A 198 0.32 -9.70 -5.01
N HIS A 199 -0.82 -9.35 -5.62
CA HIS A 199 -2.01 -10.20 -5.72
C HIS A 199 -1.94 -11.20 -6.89
N ALA A 200 -0.92 -11.12 -7.75
CA ALA A 200 -0.68 -12.08 -8.82
C ALA A 200 0.32 -13.18 -8.42
N VAL A 201 1.30 -12.86 -7.58
CA VAL A 201 2.36 -13.80 -7.18
C VAL A 201 1.94 -14.66 -5.98
N GLN A 202 2.32 -15.94 -5.98
CA GLN A 202 1.99 -16.89 -4.91
C GLN A 202 3.17 -17.13 -3.95
N ASP A 203 4.42 -17.08 -4.44
CA ASP A 203 5.59 -17.42 -3.62
C ASP A 203 6.25 -16.20 -2.94
N SER A 204 6.78 -16.43 -1.74
CA SER A 204 7.38 -15.38 -0.91
C SER A 204 8.68 -14.80 -1.47
N VAL A 205 9.44 -15.58 -2.26
CA VAL A 205 10.72 -15.13 -2.82
C VAL A 205 10.48 -14.15 -3.96
N THR A 206 9.58 -14.46 -4.89
CA THR A 206 9.15 -13.54 -5.95
C THR A 206 8.53 -12.29 -5.37
N ARG A 207 7.71 -12.41 -4.31
CA ARG A 207 7.17 -11.24 -3.60
C ARG A 207 8.28 -10.36 -3.04
N LEU A 208 9.27 -10.94 -2.37
CA LEU A 208 10.43 -10.21 -1.86
C LEU A 208 11.21 -9.50 -2.99
N LEU A 209 11.47 -10.19 -4.09
CA LEU A 209 12.20 -9.64 -5.25
C LEU A 209 11.41 -8.50 -5.91
N LEU A 210 10.09 -8.65 -6.07
CA LEU A 210 9.20 -7.61 -6.59
C LEU A 210 9.29 -6.34 -5.74
N ILE A 211 9.14 -6.48 -4.42
CA ILE A 211 9.26 -5.37 -3.47
C ILE A 211 10.65 -4.73 -3.62
N TYR A 212 11.71 -5.53 -3.55
CA TYR A 212 13.08 -5.03 -3.61
C TYR A 212 13.34 -4.23 -4.89
N ILE A 213 13.04 -4.82 -6.06
CA ILE A 213 13.32 -4.22 -7.36
C ILE A 213 12.54 -2.92 -7.54
N VAL A 214 11.26 -2.89 -7.18
CA VAL A 214 10.44 -1.69 -7.41
C VAL A 214 10.83 -0.55 -6.48
N PHE A 215 10.99 -0.81 -5.17
CA PHE A 215 11.40 0.24 -4.25
C PHE A 215 12.86 0.67 -4.46
N TYR A 216 13.73 -0.21 -4.91
CA TYR A 216 15.07 0.16 -5.35
C TYR A 216 14.99 1.09 -6.56
N THR A 217 14.13 0.78 -7.54
CA THR A 217 13.91 1.63 -8.72
C THR A 217 13.41 3.01 -8.34
N ILE A 218 12.51 3.12 -7.35
CA ILE A 218 12.03 4.42 -6.85
C ILE A 218 13.19 5.31 -6.38
N ALA A 219 14.11 4.78 -5.58
CA ALA A 219 15.26 5.54 -5.10
C ALA A 219 16.32 5.77 -6.19
N ALA A 220 16.65 4.72 -6.95
CA ALA A 220 17.64 4.76 -8.03
C ALA A 220 17.26 5.73 -9.15
N ALA A 221 15.96 5.93 -9.39
CA ALA A 221 15.44 6.91 -10.35
C ALA A 221 15.06 8.25 -9.72
N GLU A 222 15.43 8.48 -8.45
CA GLU A 222 15.20 9.74 -7.72
C GLU A 222 13.73 10.17 -7.70
N LEU A 223 12.83 9.19 -7.53
CA LEU A 223 11.40 9.41 -7.39
C LEU A 223 11.02 9.59 -5.92
N TYR A 224 9.97 10.36 -5.68
CA TYR A 224 9.54 10.71 -4.32
C TYR A 224 8.36 9.86 -3.87
N HIS A 225 8.56 9.10 -2.80
CA HIS A 225 7.49 8.35 -2.15
C HIS A 225 7.01 9.09 -0.89
N VAL A 226 5.70 9.28 -0.73
CA VAL A 226 5.14 10.20 0.29
C VAL A 226 5.52 9.88 1.72
N VAL A 227 5.64 8.60 2.10
CA VAL A 227 5.94 8.22 3.48
C VAL A 227 7.43 8.33 3.79
N THR A 228 8.32 7.97 2.85
CA THR A 228 9.77 8.18 3.03
C THR A 228 10.08 9.67 3.04
N THR A 229 9.48 10.41 2.09
CA THR A 229 9.57 11.87 2.03
C THR A 229 9.07 12.52 3.31
N ALA A 230 8.04 11.98 3.99
CA ALA A 230 7.64 12.49 5.31
C ALA A 230 8.76 12.33 6.35
N ALA A 231 9.42 11.17 6.37
CA ALA A 231 10.56 10.90 7.25
C ALA A 231 11.74 11.84 6.94
N ASP A 232 12.13 11.95 5.67
CA ASP A 232 13.22 12.81 5.20
C ASP A 232 12.93 14.30 5.50
N ALA A 233 11.70 14.75 5.22
CA ALA A 233 11.25 16.11 5.46
C ALA A 233 11.28 16.47 6.95
N LEU A 234 10.75 15.60 7.79
CA LEU A 234 10.71 15.82 9.23
C LEU A 234 12.10 15.74 9.85
N PHE A 235 12.96 14.84 9.38
CA PHE A 235 14.37 14.82 9.76
C PHE A 235 15.03 16.17 9.48
N TYR A 236 14.87 16.69 8.26
CA TYR A 236 15.40 17.98 7.82
C TYR A 236 14.91 19.16 8.69
N VAL A 237 13.65 19.12 9.11
CA VAL A 237 13.07 20.08 10.06
C VAL A 237 13.70 19.93 11.45
N PHE A 238 13.87 18.71 11.96
CA PHE A 238 14.38 18.46 13.30
C PHE A 238 15.87 18.80 13.46
N ILE A 239 16.67 18.71 12.39
CA ILE A 239 18.06 19.19 12.37
C ILE A 239 18.17 20.71 12.14
N GLY A 240 17.05 21.41 11.94
CA GLY A 240 16.98 22.87 11.91
C GLY A 240 17.26 23.53 10.55
N GLU A 241 17.26 22.75 9.45
CA GLU A 241 17.61 23.26 8.12
C GLU A 241 16.45 23.99 7.42
N ALA A 242 15.19 23.67 7.75
CA ALA A 242 14.02 24.40 7.26
C ALA A 242 12.81 24.32 8.21
N GLY A 243 11.85 25.22 8.00
CA GLY A 243 10.59 25.22 8.76
C GLY A 243 9.56 24.22 8.23
N LEU A 244 8.75 23.66 9.14
CA LEU A 244 7.73 22.64 8.83
C LEU A 244 6.77 23.06 7.72
N LEU A 245 6.29 24.31 7.74
CA LEU A 245 5.37 24.82 6.72
C LEU A 245 6.01 24.88 5.33
N THR A 246 7.29 25.28 5.26
CA THR A 246 8.05 25.34 4.02
C THR A 246 8.19 23.96 3.40
N VAL A 247 8.69 22.99 4.18
CA VAL A 247 8.88 21.62 3.68
C VAL A 247 7.55 20.95 3.38
N GLY A 248 6.54 21.18 4.23
CA GLY A 248 5.18 20.66 4.05
C GLY A 248 4.55 21.10 2.73
N TYR A 249 4.61 22.39 2.39
CA TYR A 249 3.98 22.92 1.17
C TYR A 249 4.84 22.74 -0.08
N ALA A 250 6.14 23.07 -0.01
CA ALA A 250 7.00 23.12 -1.18
C ALA A 250 7.45 21.73 -1.65
N PHE A 251 7.51 20.75 -0.73
CA PHE A 251 8.04 19.42 -1.04
C PHE A 251 7.06 18.29 -0.71
N TRP A 252 6.59 18.17 0.53
CA TRP A 252 5.78 16.99 0.91
C TRP A 252 4.40 16.96 0.24
N LEU A 253 3.71 18.11 0.14
CA LEU A 253 2.39 18.23 -0.48
C LEU A 253 2.35 17.78 -1.96
N PRO A 254 3.22 18.27 -2.87
CA PRO A 254 3.24 17.76 -4.24
C PRO A 254 3.55 16.27 -4.29
N VAL A 255 4.37 15.74 -3.37
CA VAL A 255 4.65 14.30 -3.29
C VAL A 255 3.42 13.50 -2.89
N LEU A 256 2.67 13.95 -1.88
CA LEU A 256 1.41 13.34 -1.48
C LEU A 256 0.44 13.29 -2.66
N LEU A 257 0.18 14.45 -3.28
CA LEU A 257 -0.75 14.55 -4.40
C LEU A 257 -0.32 13.68 -5.59
N GLY A 258 0.96 13.69 -5.94
CA GLY A 258 1.51 12.86 -6.99
C GLY A 258 1.30 11.37 -6.70
N ASN A 259 1.72 10.90 -5.52
CA ASN A 259 1.57 9.49 -5.14
C ASN A 259 0.10 9.04 -5.19
N THR A 260 -0.83 9.85 -4.66
CA THR A 260 -2.28 9.56 -4.69
C THR A 260 -2.80 9.44 -6.11
N VAL A 261 -2.48 10.42 -6.98
CA VAL A 261 -2.93 10.42 -8.38
C VAL A 261 -2.35 9.23 -9.14
N GLY A 262 -1.06 8.97 -8.97
CA GLY A 262 -0.38 7.84 -9.61
C GLY A 262 -0.96 6.48 -9.24
N GLY A 263 -1.27 6.29 -7.95
CA GLY A 263 -1.87 5.04 -7.46
C GLY A 263 -3.29 4.83 -7.99
N VAL A 264 -4.14 5.86 -7.90
CA VAL A 264 -5.52 5.83 -8.41
C VAL A 264 -5.56 5.61 -9.93
N PHE A 265 -4.62 6.20 -10.68
CA PHE A 265 -4.58 6.11 -12.13
C PHE A 265 -4.45 4.67 -12.63
N LEU A 266 -3.59 3.86 -12.02
CA LEU A 266 -3.44 2.45 -12.39
C LEU A 266 -4.75 1.68 -12.19
N VAL A 267 -5.40 1.87 -11.03
CA VAL A 267 -6.69 1.22 -10.72
C VAL A 267 -7.74 1.62 -11.75
N ALA A 268 -7.84 2.92 -12.04
CA ALA A 268 -8.83 3.44 -12.97
C ALA A 268 -8.63 2.85 -14.37
N LEU A 269 -7.39 2.71 -14.83
CA LEU A 269 -7.07 2.11 -16.13
C LEU A 269 -7.44 0.62 -16.18
N VAL A 270 -7.08 -0.15 -15.14
CA VAL A 270 -7.40 -1.57 -15.05
C VAL A 270 -8.93 -1.77 -14.95
N ASN A 271 -9.59 -1.01 -14.08
CA ASN A 271 -11.03 -1.09 -13.87
C ASN A 271 -11.81 -0.72 -15.14
N TYR A 272 -11.40 0.32 -15.87
CA TYR A 272 -12.01 0.68 -17.16
C TYR A 272 -11.94 -0.48 -18.16
N GLY A 273 -10.81 -1.20 -18.21
CA GLY A 273 -10.65 -2.38 -19.07
C GLY A 273 -11.48 -3.60 -18.65
N GLN A 274 -11.94 -3.67 -17.39
CA GLN A 274 -12.71 -4.80 -16.86
C GLN A 274 -14.23 -4.53 -16.76
N THR A 275 -14.65 -3.26 -16.75
CA THR A 275 -16.06 -2.85 -16.59
C THR A 275 -16.97 -3.40 -17.70
N GLU A 276 -16.43 -3.81 -18.86
CA GLU A 276 -17.23 -4.45 -19.92
C GLU A 276 -17.58 -5.93 -19.63
N ARG A 277 -16.96 -6.59 -18.64
CA ARG A 277 -17.01 -8.06 -18.51
C ARG A 277 -17.77 -8.64 -17.32
N GLN A 278 -18.07 -7.91 -16.25
CA GLN A 278 -18.98 -8.41 -15.18
C GLN A 278 -19.37 -7.33 -14.15
N ARG A 279 -20.66 -7.30 -13.82
CA ARG A 279 -21.19 -6.77 -12.55
C ARG A 279 -21.25 -7.96 -11.59
N PHE A 280 -20.73 -7.84 -10.38
CA PHE A 280 -20.82 -8.89 -9.35
C PHE A 280 -22.31 -9.18 -9.04
N PRO A 281 -22.90 -10.30 -9.50
CA PRO A 281 -24.36 -10.50 -9.43
C PRO A 281 -24.89 -10.58 -8.00
N GLU A 282 -24.01 -10.92 -7.05
CA GLU A 282 -24.34 -11.25 -5.67
C GLU A 282 -24.05 -10.13 -4.67
N VAL A 283 -23.48 -8.99 -5.10
CA VAL A 283 -23.12 -7.90 -4.19
C VAL A 283 -23.93 -6.66 -4.53
N ARG A 284 -24.66 -6.14 -3.52
CA ARG A 284 -25.46 -4.92 -3.66
C ARG A 284 -24.54 -3.73 -3.95
N GLU A 285 -24.77 -3.06 -5.08
CA GLU A 285 -24.15 -1.77 -5.38
C GLU A 285 -24.78 -0.64 -4.54
N LEU A 286 -23.94 0.28 -4.08
CA LEU A 286 -24.37 1.48 -3.35
C LEU A 286 -25.13 2.45 -4.28
N SER A 287 -26.20 3.04 -3.78
CA SER A 287 -26.82 4.19 -4.44
C SER A 287 -25.85 5.38 -4.49
N LEU A 288 -26.08 6.34 -5.39
CA LEU A 288 -25.22 7.54 -5.50
C LEU A 288 -25.08 8.29 -4.16
N ARG A 289 -26.12 8.29 -3.33
CA ARG A 289 -26.08 8.95 -2.03
C ARG A 289 -25.26 8.14 -1.02
N GLU A 290 -25.48 6.83 -0.92
CA GLU A 290 -24.70 5.94 -0.05
C GLU A 290 -23.22 5.95 -0.45
N TRP A 291 -22.95 5.99 -1.76
CA TRP A 291 -21.59 6.07 -2.31
C TRP A 291 -20.89 7.38 -1.95
N LEU A 292 -21.53 8.54 -2.14
CA LEU A 292 -20.90 9.85 -1.93
C LEU A 292 -20.77 10.25 -0.46
N VAL A 293 -21.79 9.97 0.36
CA VAL A 293 -21.90 10.51 1.73
C VAL A 293 -22.25 9.46 2.78
N GLY A 294 -22.42 8.19 2.38
CA GLY A 294 -22.67 7.10 3.31
C GLY A 294 -21.45 6.72 4.13
N TRP A 295 -21.63 5.72 5.00
CA TRP A 295 -20.59 5.15 5.85
C TRP A 295 -20.57 3.62 5.72
N GLU A 296 -20.92 3.15 4.52
CA GLU A 296 -21.03 1.73 4.18
C GLU A 296 -19.69 1.25 3.63
N GLY A 297 -19.17 0.17 4.21
CA GLY A 297 -18.01 -0.60 3.76
C GLY A 297 -18.48 -1.94 3.20
N GLY A 298 -17.63 -2.61 2.41
CA GLY A 298 -18.00 -3.83 1.70
C GLY A 298 -18.49 -4.97 2.61
N ARG A 299 -19.15 -5.95 1.96
CA ARG A 299 -19.99 -7.06 2.48
C ARG A 299 -20.32 -6.93 3.97
N GLU A 300 -21.58 -6.58 4.29
CA GLU A 300 -22.17 -6.92 5.58
C GLU A 300 -22.05 -8.44 5.76
N ARG A 301 -20.98 -8.90 6.43
CA ARG A 301 -20.90 -10.29 6.86
C ARG A 301 -22.01 -10.45 7.89
N GLU A 302 -23.12 -11.06 7.51
CA GLU A 302 -23.97 -11.71 8.51
C GLU A 302 -23.02 -12.57 9.36
N PRO A 303 -23.04 -12.43 10.69
CA PRO A 303 -22.17 -13.21 11.55
C PRO A 303 -22.45 -14.68 11.24
N VAL A 304 -21.44 -15.41 10.76
CA VAL A 304 -21.53 -16.86 10.60
C VAL A 304 -21.96 -17.41 11.94
N ASN A 305 -23.20 -17.91 12.01
CA ASN A 305 -23.75 -18.45 13.23
C ASN A 305 -23.01 -19.76 13.52
N VAL A 306 -21.99 -19.69 14.38
CA VAL A 306 -21.12 -20.83 14.73
C VAL A 306 -21.91 -21.97 15.40
N GLU A 307 -23.18 -21.75 15.76
CA GLU A 307 -24.07 -22.77 16.31
C GLU A 307 -24.68 -23.74 15.26
N GLU A 308 -24.60 -23.46 13.95
CA GLU A 308 -25.10 -24.40 12.91
C GLU A 308 -24.02 -25.35 12.36
N ALA A 309 -22.75 -25.14 12.69
CA ALA A 309 -21.71 -26.13 12.47
C ALA A 309 -21.78 -27.20 13.58
N GLY A 310 -22.81 -28.05 13.50
CA GLY A 310 -22.96 -29.22 14.36
C GLY A 310 -21.68 -30.08 14.35
N PRO A 311 -21.39 -30.81 15.44
CA PRO A 311 -20.18 -31.61 15.53
C PRO A 311 -20.15 -32.60 14.36
N ARG A 312 -19.04 -32.60 13.59
CA ARG A 312 -18.72 -33.70 12.69
C ARG A 312 -18.62 -34.96 13.56
N ASN A 313 -19.60 -35.85 13.42
CA ASN A 313 -19.48 -37.19 13.95
C ASN A 313 -18.47 -37.92 13.06
N ASP A 314 -17.28 -38.13 13.59
CA ASP A 314 -16.35 -39.14 13.10
C ASP A 314 -16.82 -40.49 13.66
N ASP A 315 -17.51 -41.28 12.83
CA ASP A 315 -17.67 -42.73 12.96
C ASP A 315 -17.31 -43.40 11.62
#